data_AF-A0A1B9LWR7-F1
#
_entry.id   AF-A0A1B9LWR7-F1
#
_cell.length_a   1.000
_cell.length_b   1.000
_cell.length_c   1.000
_cell.angle_alpha   90.00
_cell.angle_beta   90.00
_cell.angle_gamma   90.00
#
_symmetry.space_group_name_H-M   'P 1'
#
loop_
_entity.id
_entity.type
_entity.pdbx_description
1 polymer ?
#
loop_
_entity_poly.entity_id
_entity_poly.type
_entity_poly.pdbx_seq_one_letter_code
_entity_poly.pdbx_strand_id
1 'polypeptide(L)'
;MQQDYKRIPIYLHNQTMACLRTHLMQANQRLHSQYKEPKIIYKPKGSIAGSAFLARWEIQLNSIMLLDNGTQFIEEVVPHELAHLIVFKKFGKVKPHGKEWQYIMSEILEKSPVTTHRFSIQRNTYLYYCNCQQHHLTSIRHNKIQKNKTSYLCRKCGTILKLKSAF
;
A
#
# COMPACT_ATOMS: atom_id res chain seq x y z
N MET A 1 10.15 -14.39 -14.26
CA MET A 1 8.70 -14.64 -14.08
C MET A 1 7.99 -13.32 -13.89
N GLN A 2 7.31 -12.86 -14.93
CA GLN A 2 6.56 -11.61 -14.96
C GLN A 2 5.13 -11.98 -14.55
N GLN A 3 4.76 -11.76 -13.29
CA GLN A 3 3.42 -12.11 -12.82
C GLN A 3 2.37 -11.17 -13.46
N ASP A 4 1.46 -11.77 -14.22
CA ASP A 4 0.29 -11.17 -14.85
C ASP A 4 -0.73 -10.70 -13.79
N TYR A 5 -0.54 -9.51 -13.19
CA TYR A 5 -1.57 -8.87 -12.34
C TYR A 5 -2.71 -8.22 -13.15
N LYS A 6 -3.09 -8.85 -14.27
CA LYS A 6 -4.09 -8.31 -15.20
C LYS A 6 -5.49 -8.41 -14.60
N ARG A 7 -5.97 -7.23 -14.18
CA ARG A 7 -7.33 -6.82 -13.77
C ARG A 7 -7.74 -7.20 -12.34
N ILE A 8 -8.06 -6.16 -11.58
CA ILE A 8 -8.83 -6.27 -10.34
C ILE A 8 -10.21 -6.84 -10.68
N PRO A 9 -10.71 -7.86 -9.96
CA PRO A 9 -12.07 -8.34 -10.10
C PRO A 9 -13.08 -7.20 -10.04
N ILE A 10 -14.06 -7.22 -10.95
CA ILE A 10 -15.03 -6.11 -11.08
C ILE A 10 -15.78 -5.83 -9.77
N TYR A 11 -16.06 -6.87 -8.97
CA TYR A 11 -16.74 -6.70 -7.69
C TYR A 11 -15.88 -5.91 -6.69
N LEU A 12 -14.57 -6.18 -6.60
CA LEU A 12 -13.66 -5.42 -5.73
C LEU A 12 -13.51 -3.97 -6.22
N HIS A 13 -13.47 -3.77 -7.53
CA HIS A 13 -13.46 -2.41 -8.09
C HIS A 13 -14.75 -1.66 -7.73
N ASN A 14 -15.91 -2.27 -7.92
CA ASN A 14 -17.20 -1.68 -7.60
C ASN A 14 -17.32 -1.37 -6.11
N GLN A 15 -16.88 -2.27 -5.23
CA GLN A 15 -16.82 -2.03 -3.77
C GLN A 15 -15.86 -0.88 -3.42
N THR A 16 -14.70 -0.80 -4.08
CA THR A 16 -13.75 0.31 -3.90
C THR A 16 -14.39 1.64 -4.25
N MET A 17 -15.05 1.71 -5.42
CA MET A 17 -15.70 2.93 -5.89
C MET A 17 -16.91 3.30 -5.03
N ALA A 18 -17.70 2.32 -4.58
CA ALA A 18 -18.81 2.55 -3.65
C ALA A 18 -18.30 3.12 -2.32
N CYS A 19 -17.29 2.51 -1.72
CA CYS A 19 -16.67 2.99 -0.49
C CYS A 19 -16.13 4.43 -0.65
N LEU A 20 -15.41 4.70 -1.74
CA LEU A 20 -14.90 6.04 -2.06
C LEU A 20 -16.03 7.06 -2.15
N ARG A 21 -17.08 6.76 -2.94
CA ARG A 21 -18.20 7.68 -3.19
C ARG A 21 -18.99 7.97 -1.93
N THR A 22 -19.23 6.97 -1.09
CA THR A 22 -19.91 7.15 0.20
C THR A 22 -19.17 8.17 1.08
N HIS A 23 -17.87 7.96 1.30
CA HIS A 23 -17.08 8.85 2.16
C HIS A 23 -16.82 10.22 1.52
N LEU A 24 -16.68 10.29 0.19
CA LEU A 24 -16.58 11.56 -0.52
C LEU A 24 -17.87 12.39 -0.41
N MET A 25 -19.03 11.74 -0.56
CA MET A 25 -20.33 12.38 -0.38
C MET A 25 -20.50 12.90 1.04
N GLN A 26 -20.19 12.07 2.04
CA GLN A 26 -20.20 12.44 3.45
C GLN A 26 -19.30 13.64 3.74
N ALA A 27 -18.07 13.64 3.19
CA ALA A 27 -17.15 14.77 3.33
C ALA A 27 -17.69 16.04 2.67
N ASN A 28 -18.23 15.95 1.46
CA ASN A 28 -18.80 17.09 0.75
C ASN A 28 -19.99 17.70 1.51
N GLN A 29 -20.86 16.85 2.10
CA GLN A 29 -21.97 17.29 2.93
C GLN A 29 -21.50 18.00 4.20
N ARG A 30 -20.65 17.34 5.01
CA ARG A 30 -20.20 17.88 6.31
C ARG A 30 -19.28 19.09 6.20
N LEU A 31 -18.54 19.21 5.09
CA LEU A 31 -17.62 20.32 4.85
C LEU A 31 -18.22 21.41 3.94
N HIS A 32 -19.50 21.29 3.56
CA HIS A 32 -20.17 22.18 2.60
C HIS A 32 -19.30 22.46 1.36
N SER A 33 -18.73 21.39 0.80
CA SER A 33 -17.73 21.43 -0.26
C SER A 33 -18.16 20.56 -1.45
N GLN A 34 -17.46 20.69 -2.58
CA GLN A 34 -17.71 19.91 -3.80
C GLN A 34 -16.40 19.31 -4.33
N TYR A 35 -15.75 18.48 -3.54
CA TYR A 35 -14.60 17.71 -3.96
C TYR A 35 -14.99 16.73 -5.07
N LYS A 36 -14.21 16.71 -6.16
CA LYS A 36 -14.38 15.78 -7.28
C LYS A 36 -14.00 14.36 -6.88
N GLU A 37 -14.51 13.36 -7.60
CA GLU A 37 -14.11 11.96 -7.43
C GLU A 37 -12.61 11.76 -7.70
N PRO A 38 -11.81 11.29 -6.72
CA PRO A 38 -10.42 10.92 -6.95
C PRO A 38 -10.28 9.75 -7.90
N LYS A 39 -9.23 9.78 -8.72
CA LYS A 39 -8.92 8.65 -9.60
C LYS A 39 -8.31 7.50 -8.80
N ILE A 40 -8.86 6.30 -8.94
CA ILE A 40 -8.32 5.07 -8.37
C ILE A 40 -7.33 4.42 -9.34
N ILE A 41 -6.18 4.00 -8.80
CA ILE A 41 -5.14 3.28 -9.54
C ILE A 41 -4.73 2.06 -8.71
N TYR A 42 -4.65 0.89 -9.36
CA TYR A 42 -4.21 -0.35 -8.75
C TYR A 42 -2.80 -0.70 -9.23
N LYS A 43 -1.87 -0.90 -8.29
CA LYS A 43 -0.49 -1.31 -8.62
C LYS A 43 0.02 -2.28 -7.56
N PRO A 44 0.85 -3.28 -7.93
CA PRO A 44 1.57 -4.04 -6.94
C PRO A 44 2.54 -3.10 -6.21
N LYS A 45 2.45 -3.08 -4.88
CA LYS A 45 3.36 -2.33 -4.00
C LYS A 45 4.00 -3.30 -3.01
N GLY A 46 5.07 -2.86 -2.36
CA GLY A 46 5.70 -3.58 -1.26
C GLY A 46 4.81 -3.59 -0.02
N SER A 47 5.33 -3.19 1.13
CA SER A 47 4.57 -3.15 2.39
C SER A 47 3.62 -1.96 2.56
N ILE A 48 3.34 -1.23 1.48
CA ILE A 48 2.49 -0.04 1.49
C ILE A 48 1.11 -0.46 0.98
N ALA A 49 0.06 -0.23 1.78
CA ALA A 49 -1.31 -0.56 1.45
C ALA A 49 -1.94 0.45 0.47
N GLY A 50 -1.83 1.73 0.77
CA GLY A 50 -2.36 2.83 -0.04
C GLY A 50 -1.37 3.98 -0.17
N SER A 51 -1.63 4.90 -1.10
CA SER A 51 -0.98 6.21 -1.11
C SER A 51 -1.85 7.24 -1.81
N ALA A 52 -1.99 8.42 -1.21
CA ALA A 52 -2.60 9.59 -1.80
C ALA A 52 -1.57 10.43 -2.61
N PHE A 53 -1.88 10.69 -3.87
CA PHE A 53 -1.10 11.56 -4.77
C PHE A 53 -1.79 12.91 -4.88
N LEU A 54 -1.46 13.78 -3.93
CA LEU A 54 -2.15 15.05 -3.64
C LEU A 54 -2.36 15.94 -4.89
N ALA A 55 -1.28 16.21 -5.64
CA ALA A 55 -1.34 17.09 -6.82
C ALA A 55 -2.14 16.51 -7.99
N ARG A 56 -2.24 15.18 -8.08
CA ARG A 56 -2.95 14.47 -9.16
C ARG A 56 -4.38 14.10 -8.78
N TRP A 57 -4.77 14.33 -7.52
CA TRP A 57 -6.06 13.90 -6.99
C TRP A 57 -6.31 12.39 -7.21
N GLU A 58 -5.32 11.58 -6.84
CA GLU A 58 -5.25 10.15 -7.11
C GLU A 58 -5.06 9.34 -5.82
N ILE A 59 -5.74 8.18 -5.73
CA ILE A 59 -5.49 7.16 -4.71
C ILE A 59 -4.89 5.93 -5.39
N GLN A 60 -3.71 5.51 -4.92
CA GLN A 60 -3.02 4.32 -5.42
C GLN A 60 -3.07 3.18 -4.40
N LEU A 61 -3.86 2.14 -4.70
CA LEU A 61 -4.05 0.96 -3.86
C LEU A 61 -3.11 -0.17 -4.26
N ASN A 62 -2.61 -0.91 -3.26
CA ASN A 62 -1.85 -2.12 -3.46
C ASN A 62 -2.76 -3.24 -3.96
N SER A 63 -2.60 -3.61 -5.23
CA SER A 63 -3.45 -4.64 -5.86
C SER A 63 -3.32 -6.01 -5.19
N ILE A 64 -2.16 -6.35 -4.65
CA ILE A 64 -1.93 -7.65 -3.99
C ILE A 64 -2.69 -7.69 -2.67
N MET A 65 -2.49 -6.69 -1.80
CA MET A 65 -3.19 -6.62 -0.52
C MET A 65 -4.71 -6.52 -0.69
N LEU A 66 -5.19 -5.79 -1.71
CA LEU A 66 -6.61 -5.72 -2.03
C LEU A 66 -7.18 -7.11 -2.37
N LEU A 67 -6.49 -7.90 -3.19
CA LEU A 67 -6.92 -9.24 -3.56
C LEU A 67 -6.92 -10.19 -2.35
N ASP A 68 -5.91 -10.08 -1.49
CA ASP A 68 -5.74 -10.97 -0.33
C ASP A 68 -6.73 -10.68 0.81
N ASN A 69 -7.19 -9.43 0.94
CA ASN A 69 -7.96 -8.97 2.11
C ASN A 69 -9.36 -8.43 1.76
N GLY A 70 -9.67 -8.25 0.48
CA GLY A 70 -11.00 -7.90 -0.02
C GLY A 70 -11.63 -6.67 0.65
N THR A 71 -12.86 -6.81 1.15
CA THR A 71 -13.65 -5.74 1.76
C THR A 71 -12.94 -5.06 2.92
N GLN A 72 -12.25 -5.80 3.80
CA GLN A 72 -11.56 -5.21 4.94
C GLN A 72 -10.50 -4.19 4.49
N PHE A 73 -9.73 -4.52 3.46
CA PHE A 73 -8.76 -3.59 2.88
C PHE A 73 -9.44 -2.35 2.32
N ILE A 74 -10.57 -2.52 1.63
CA ILE A 74 -11.32 -1.40 1.05
C ILE A 74 -11.80 -0.44 2.15
N GLU A 75 -12.45 -0.98 3.18
CA GLU A 75 -13.06 -0.19 4.26
C GLU A 75 -12.04 0.53 5.14
N GLU A 76 -10.82 0.00 5.23
CA GLU A 76 -9.75 0.62 6.01
C GLU A 76 -8.91 1.61 5.17
N VAL A 77 -8.50 1.22 3.96
CA VAL A 77 -7.47 1.94 3.20
C VAL A 77 -8.07 3.06 2.34
N VAL A 78 -9.24 2.86 1.74
CA VAL A 78 -9.86 3.88 0.89
C VAL A 78 -10.16 5.17 1.66
N PRO A 79 -10.87 5.15 2.81
CA PRO A 79 -11.12 6.39 3.56
C PRO A 79 -9.83 7.00 4.11
N HIS A 80 -8.84 6.20 4.48
CA HIS A 80 -7.52 6.69 4.92
C HIS A 80 -6.84 7.56 3.86
N GLU A 81 -6.76 7.06 2.62
CA GLU A 81 -6.11 7.79 1.53
C GLU A 81 -6.96 8.97 1.05
N LEU A 82 -8.29 8.84 1.06
CA LEU A 82 -9.20 9.96 0.79
C LEU A 82 -9.01 11.10 1.80
N ALA A 83 -8.84 10.77 3.09
CA ALA A 83 -8.60 11.77 4.12
C ALA A 83 -7.34 12.60 3.85
N HIS A 84 -6.24 11.99 3.38
CA HIS A 84 -5.04 12.74 2.98
C HIS A 84 -5.31 13.74 1.84
N LEU A 85 -6.09 13.34 0.84
CA LEU A 85 -6.49 14.23 -0.26
C LEU A 85 -7.31 15.42 0.24
N ILE A 86 -8.34 15.16 1.06
CA ILE A 86 -9.22 16.19 1.62
C ILE A 86 -8.43 17.15 2.52
N VAL A 87 -7.59 16.62 3.40
CA VAL A 87 -6.71 17.42 4.28
C VAL A 87 -5.87 18.37 3.45
N PHE A 88 -5.20 17.86 2.41
CA PHE A 88 -4.38 18.70 1.55
C PHE A 88 -5.21 19.79 0.85
N LYS A 89 -6.40 19.46 0.36
CA LYS A 89 -7.25 20.43 -0.33
C LYS A 89 -7.82 21.50 0.60
N LYS A 90 -8.13 21.16 1.85
CA LYS A 90 -8.75 22.06 2.83
C LYS A 90 -7.72 22.88 3.62
N PHE A 91 -6.61 22.27 4.01
CA PHE A 91 -5.63 22.86 4.94
C PHE A 91 -4.24 23.08 4.32
N GLY A 92 -4.01 22.61 3.09
CA GLY A 92 -2.70 22.67 2.45
C GLY A 92 -1.70 21.66 3.02
N LYS A 93 -0.42 22.00 3.03
CA LYS A 93 0.64 21.12 3.54
C LYS A 93 0.65 21.15 5.07
N VAL A 94 0.24 20.06 5.70
CA VAL A 94 0.26 19.86 7.15
C VAL A 94 0.97 18.55 7.51
N LYS A 95 1.17 18.30 8.81
CA LYS A 95 1.79 17.05 9.30
C LYS A 95 0.93 15.84 8.88
N PRO A 96 1.51 14.80 8.25
CA PRO A 96 0.79 13.56 7.97
C PRO A 96 0.21 12.97 9.26
N HIS A 97 -1.06 12.56 9.20
CA HIS A 97 -1.79 11.99 10.35
C HIS A 97 -1.84 12.92 11.59
N GLY A 98 -1.68 14.24 11.39
CA GLY A 98 -1.82 15.26 12.42
C GLY A 98 -3.27 15.56 12.80
N LYS A 99 -3.50 16.61 13.60
CA LYS A 99 -4.84 16.97 14.12
C LYS A 99 -5.87 17.17 13.01
N GLU A 100 -5.49 17.75 11.88
CA GLU A 100 -6.37 17.97 10.73
C GLU A 100 -6.80 16.64 10.11
N TRP A 101 -5.86 15.69 9.97
CA TRP A 101 -6.18 14.37 9.44
C TRP A 101 -7.02 13.56 10.41
N GLN A 102 -6.72 13.61 11.71
CA GLN A 102 -7.54 12.97 12.74
C GLN A 102 -8.96 13.51 12.73
N TYR A 103 -9.13 14.83 12.63
CA TYR A 103 -10.43 15.48 12.48
C TYR A 103 -11.18 15.02 11.21
N ILE A 104 -10.51 14.98 10.06
CA ILE A 104 -11.14 14.46 8.84
C ILE A 104 -11.56 12.99 9.02
N MET A 105 -10.71 12.16 9.62
CA MET A 105 -11.04 10.75 9.85
C MET A 105 -12.21 10.56 10.81
N SER A 106 -12.17 11.16 12.00
CA SER A 106 -13.18 10.93 13.05
C SER A 106 -14.46 11.72 12.79
N GLU A 107 -14.35 13.04 12.60
CA GLU A 107 -15.52 13.92 12.58
C GLU A 107 -16.15 14.03 11.20
N ILE A 108 -15.38 13.82 10.13
CA ILE A 108 -15.88 13.98 8.76
C ILE A 108 -16.19 12.64 8.11
N LEU A 109 -15.32 11.64 8.27
CA LEU A 109 -15.50 10.32 7.66
C LEU A 109 -16.06 9.27 8.62
N GLU A 110 -16.20 9.58 9.91
CA GLU A 110 -16.70 8.65 10.94
C GLU A 110 -15.90 7.33 10.99
N LYS A 111 -14.58 7.44 10.78
CA LYS A 111 -13.63 6.34 10.86
C LYS A 111 -12.65 6.54 11.99
N SER A 112 -12.22 5.43 12.59
CA SER A 112 -11.15 5.46 13.58
C SER A 112 -9.84 5.94 12.91
N PRO A 113 -9.13 6.93 13.49
CA PRO A 113 -7.91 7.49 12.91
C PRO A 113 -6.69 6.57 13.12
N VAL A 114 -6.80 5.32 12.69
CA VAL A 114 -5.72 4.33 12.77
C VAL A 114 -4.74 4.57 11.63
N THR A 115 -3.45 4.71 11.98
CA THR A 115 -2.39 5.00 11.02
C THR A 115 -1.69 3.75 10.50
N THR A 116 -1.78 2.64 11.25
CA THR A 116 -1.14 1.38 10.91
C THR A 116 -2.18 0.30 10.62
N HIS A 117 -2.26 -0.11 9.36
CA HIS A 117 -3.04 -1.27 8.96
C HIS A 117 -2.20 -2.54 9.08
N ARG A 118 -2.80 -3.62 9.59
CA ARG A 118 -2.15 -4.93 9.70
C ARG A 118 -2.69 -5.87 8.62
N PHE A 119 -2.27 -5.65 7.37
CA PHE A 119 -2.48 -6.64 6.32
C PHE A 119 -1.31 -7.61 6.31
N SER A 120 -1.59 -8.90 6.35
CA SER A 120 -0.57 -9.92 6.16
C SER A 120 -0.01 -9.76 4.74
N ILE A 121 1.31 -9.77 4.63
CA ILE A 121 1.98 -9.73 3.33
C ILE A 121 2.69 -11.07 3.23
N GLN A 122 2.27 -11.91 2.28
CA GLN A 122 3.11 -13.04 1.89
C GLN A 122 4.40 -12.49 1.30
N ARG A 123 5.45 -12.49 2.11
CA ARG A 123 6.78 -12.05 1.68
C ARG A 123 7.39 -13.21 0.91
N ASN A 124 7.47 -13.05 -0.41
CA ASN A 124 8.29 -13.94 -1.22
C ASN A 124 9.73 -13.90 -0.68
N THR A 125 10.25 -15.09 -0.35
CA THR A 125 11.64 -15.27 0.05
C THR A 125 12.34 -16.13 -0.97
N TYR A 126 13.59 -15.80 -1.22
CA TYR A 126 14.46 -16.51 -2.14
C TYR A 126 15.48 -17.26 -1.32
N LEU A 127 15.62 -18.55 -1.60
CA LEU A 127 16.55 -19.40 -0.88
C LEU A 127 17.97 -19.19 -1.42
N TYR A 128 18.88 -18.85 -0.51
CA TYR A 128 20.31 -18.66 -0.75
C TYR A 128 21.10 -19.62 0.16
N TYR A 129 22.32 -19.93 -0.26
CA TYR A 129 23.24 -20.79 0.48
C TYR A 129 24.57 -20.09 0.67
N CYS A 130 25.24 -20.44 1.76
CA CYS A 130 26.66 -20.21 1.98
C CYS A 130 27.31 -21.56 2.30
N ASN A 131 28.60 -21.56 2.63
CA ASN A 131 29.32 -22.80 2.97
C ASN A 131 28.87 -23.43 4.30
N CYS A 132 28.07 -22.76 5.12
CA CYS A 132 27.69 -23.26 6.44
C CYS A 132 26.18 -23.40 6.70
N GLN A 133 25.31 -22.79 5.88
CA GLN A 133 23.86 -22.82 6.08
C GLN A 133 23.05 -22.26 4.90
N GLN A 134 21.73 -22.37 5.05
CA GLN A 134 20.73 -21.74 4.19
C GLN A 134 20.30 -20.37 4.73
N HIS A 135 19.84 -19.51 3.81
CA HIS A 135 19.34 -18.17 4.11
C HIS A 135 18.11 -17.87 3.25
N HIS A 136 17.05 -17.36 3.86
CA HIS A 136 15.89 -16.83 3.15
C HIS A 136 16.05 -15.32 2.98
N LEU A 137 16.36 -14.88 1.77
CA LEU A 137 16.51 -13.46 1.44
C LEU A 137 15.17 -12.90 0.95
N THR A 138 14.82 -11.69 1.41
CA THR A 138 13.65 -10.97 0.90
C THR A 138 13.88 -10.57 -0.56
N SER A 139 12.80 -10.32 -1.30
CA SER A 139 12.86 -9.82 -2.69
C SER A 139 13.74 -8.58 -2.85
N ILE A 140 13.83 -7.72 -1.82
CA ILE A 140 14.70 -6.52 -1.85
C ILE A 140 16.17 -6.93 -1.95
N ARG A 141 16.64 -7.83 -1.06
CA ARG A 141 18.03 -8.29 -1.08
C ARG A 141 18.32 -9.10 -2.33
N HIS A 142 17.41 -10.00 -2.71
CA HIS A 142 17.50 -10.76 -3.94
C HIS A 142 17.66 -9.84 -5.17
N ASN A 143 16.79 -8.84 -5.34
CA ASN A 143 16.84 -7.91 -6.48
C ASN A 143 18.11 -7.06 -6.50
N LYS A 144 18.68 -6.70 -5.33
CA LYS A 144 19.97 -6.00 -5.26
C LYS A 144 21.12 -6.88 -5.75
N ILE A 145 21.12 -8.17 -5.40
CA ILE A 145 22.10 -9.15 -5.89
C ILE A 145 21.92 -9.34 -7.40
N GLN A 146 20.70 -9.58 -7.88
CA GLN A 146 20.41 -9.83 -9.30
C GLN A 146 20.79 -8.65 -10.21
N LYS A 147 20.66 -7.41 -9.72
CA LYS A 147 21.06 -6.20 -10.48
C LYS A 147 22.56 -5.90 -10.36
N ASN A 148 23.38 -6.83 -9.86
CA ASN A 148 24.82 -6.68 -9.61
C ASN A 148 25.17 -5.45 -8.75
N LYS A 149 24.26 -5.00 -7.88
CA LYS A 149 24.47 -3.79 -7.06
C LYS A 149 25.17 -4.10 -5.73
N THR A 150 25.18 -5.35 -5.28
CA THR A 150 25.68 -5.75 -3.96
C THR A 150 25.88 -7.26 -3.90
N SER A 151 26.90 -7.71 -3.18
CA SER A 151 27.01 -9.07 -2.64
C SER A 151 26.77 -9.04 -1.12
N TYR A 152 26.11 -10.07 -0.59
CA TYR A 152 25.92 -10.22 0.86
C TYR A 152 26.79 -11.36 1.36
N LEU A 153 27.40 -11.19 2.53
CA LEU A 153 28.20 -12.21 3.20
C LEU A 153 27.40 -12.86 4.33
N CYS A 154 27.64 -14.15 4.57
CA CYS A 154 27.14 -14.83 5.75
C CYS A 154 27.83 -14.27 7.00
N ARG A 155 27.05 -13.93 8.04
CA ARG A 155 27.60 -13.42 9.30
C ARG A 155 28.38 -14.47 10.09
N LYS A 156 28.18 -15.76 9.81
CA LYS A 156 28.82 -16.87 10.52
C LYS A 156 30.15 -17.28 9.88
N CYS A 157 30.17 -17.50 8.57
CA CYS A 157 31.36 -17.98 7.87
C CYS A 157 32.02 -16.95 6.94
N GLY A 158 31.45 -15.75 6.79
CA GLY A 158 32.00 -14.69 5.93
C GLY A 158 31.85 -14.94 4.43
N THR A 159 31.37 -16.10 3.98
CA THR A 159 31.30 -16.40 2.54
C THR A 159 30.11 -15.73 1.86
N ILE A 160 30.26 -15.40 0.57
CA ILE A 160 29.21 -14.78 -0.25
C ILE A 160 27.99 -15.71 -0.34
N LEU A 161 26.80 -15.13 -0.20
CA LEU A 161 25.53 -15.82 -0.38
C LEU A 161 25.26 -16.07 -1.87
N LYS A 162 25.03 -17.33 -2.25
CA LYS A 162 24.70 -17.76 -3.61
C LYS A 162 23.24 -18.16 -3.73
N LEU A 163 22.56 -17.72 -4.79
CA LEU A 163 21.15 -18.07 -5.02
C LEU A 163 21.04 -19.58 -5.28
N LYS A 164 20.03 -20.23 -4.68
CA LYS A 164 19.67 -21.60 -5.08
C LYS A 164 18.98 -21.53 -6.44
N SER A 165 19.68 -21.92 -7.49
CA SER A 165 19.03 -22.16 -8.78
C SER A 165 18.07 -23.34 -8.60
N ALA A 166 16.82 -23.18 -9.05
CA ALA A 166 16.00 -24.34 -9.34
C ALA A 166 16.62 -25.03 -10.56
N PHE A 167 16.88 -26.33 -10.46
CA PHE A 167 17.18 -27.15 -11.64
C PHE A 167 15.94 -27.26 -12.51
#